data_AF-A0A2A4T3B4-F1
#
_entry.id   AF-A0A2A4T3B4-F1
#
_cell.length_a   1.000
_cell.length_b   1.000
_cell.length_c   1.000
_cell.angle_alpha   90.00
_cell.angle_beta   90.00
_cell.angle_gamma   90.00
#
_symmetry.space_group_name_H-M   'P 1'
#
loop_
_entity.id
_entity.type
_entity.pdbx_description
1 polymer ?
#
loop_
_entity_poly.entity_id
_entity_poly.type
_entity_poly.pdbx_seq_one_letter_code
_entity_poly.pdbx_strand_id
1 'polypeptide(L)'
;MVTLARHTLPGLPGFSSRRKDATSIRARYKEETFNPLPTQESKTIAKTRYRKPRFLNRTLPQGWLAPSLLSRVFNIETWVEKLCCFAPVKAISQELVRFDMQQMENPEISGKEYQQGTLAGYETKQYLLEKWNRTCVYCGAQNVPLEIEHIIPKSKGGSNRVSNLTLACVSCNQK
;
A
#
# COMPACT_ATOMS: atom_id res chain seq x y z
N MET A 1 18.33 -0.98 24.45
CA MET A 1 18.06 -2.31 25.04
C MET A 1 16.83 -2.89 24.35
N VAL A 2 17.03 -3.77 23.36
CA VAL A 2 15.93 -4.43 22.65
C VAL A 2 15.64 -5.73 23.39
N THR A 3 14.46 -5.82 24.01
CA THR A 3 14.03 -6.99 24.76
C THR A 3 13.65 -8.11 23.79
N LEU A 4 14.57 -9.04 23.55
CA LEU A 4 14.31 -10.27 22.79
C LEU A 4 13.44 -11.20 23.64
N ALA A 5 12.12 -11.18 23.43
CA ALA A 5 11.20 -12.14 24.04
C ALA A 5 11.41 -13.53 23.39
N ARG A 6 12.23 -14.37 24.04
CA ARG A 6 12.36 -15.80 23.72
C ARG A 6 11.14 -16.54 24.24
N HIS A 7 10.12 -16.71 23.40
CA HIS A 7 9.05 -17.67 23.68
C HIS A 7 9.48 -19.08 23.23
N THR A 8 9.79 -19.96 24.18
CA THR A 8 9.93 -21.40 23.96
C THR A 8 8.55 -22.04 23.93
N LEU A 9 8.13 -22.56 22.77
CA LEU A 9 6.89 -23.33 22.63
C LEU A 9 7.09 -24.76 23.19
N PRO A 10 6.09 -25.37 23.84
CA PRO A 10 6.17 -26.72 24.37
C PRO A 10 6.18 -27.77 23.23
N GLY A 11 6.88 -28.88 23.48
CA GLY A 11 7.19 -29.93 22.51
C GLY A 11 5.97 -30.51 21.79
N LEU A 12 6.08 -30.62 20.46
CA LEU A 12 5.08 -31.23 19.60
C LEU A 12 5.19 -32.77 19.65
N PRO A 13 4.08 -33.51 19.69
CA PRO A 13 4.07 -34.97 19.63
C PRO A 13 4.44 -35.47 18.22
N GLY A 14 4.99 -36.69 18.18
CA GLY A 14 5.63 -37.30 17.02
C GLY A 14 4.86 -37.22 15.70
N PHE A 15 5.62 -36.93 14.65
CA PHE A 15 5.18 -36.97 13.25
C PHE A 15 4.75 -38.40 12.87
N SER A 16 3.48 -38.74 13.07
CA SER A 16 2.88 -39.87 12.38
C SER A 16 2.69 -39.48 10.92
N SER A 17 3.36 -40.20 10.03
CA SER A 17 3.25 -40.06 8.58
C SER A 17 1.79 -40.18 8.13
N ARG A 18 1.12 -39.06 7.93
CA ARG A 18 -0.10 -39.00 7.12
C ARG A 18 0.10 -37.88 6.12
N ARG A 19 0.70 -38.24 4.97
CA ARG A 19 0.72 -37.41 3.76
C ARG A 19 -0.72 -36.99 3.49
N LYS A 20 -1.06 -35.76 3.83
CA LYS A 20 -2.18 -35.07 3.18
C LYS A 20 -1.50 -34.18 2.16
N ASP A 21 -1.69 -34.56 0.91
CA ASP A 21 -0.95 -34.05 -0.22
C ASP A 21 -1.11 -32.53 -0.33
N ALA A 22 0.01 -31.80 -0.22
CA ALA A 22 0.12 -30.36 -0.45
C ALA A 22 -0.37 -29.96 -1.87
N THR A 23 -0.51 -30.94 -2.76
CA THR A 23 -1.12 -30.85 -4.09
C THR A 23 -2.60 -30.43 -4.05
N SER A 24 -3.33 -30.70 -2.96
CA SER A 24 -4.78 -30.43 -2.85
C SER A 24 -5.13 -28.95 -2.61
N ILE A 25 -4.27 -28.17 -1.95
CA ILE A 25 -4.46 -26.73 -1.72
C ILE A 25 -4.11 -25.95 -3.00
N ARG A 26 -3.08 -26.39 -3.72
CA ARG A 26 -2.62 -25.82 -4.99
C ARG A 26 -3.64 -25.97 -6.12
N ALA A 27 -4.48 -27.00 -6.08
CA ALA A 27 -5.51 -27.25 -7.09
C ALA A 27 -6.73 -26.34 -6.93
N ARG A 28 -7.16 -26.05 -5.68
CA ARG A 28 -8.35 -25.21 -5.44
C ARG A 28 -8.15 -23.73 -5.80
N TYR A 29 -6.94 -23.19 -5.68
CA TYR A 29 -6.66 -21.79 -6.02
C TYR A 29 -6.25 -21.55 -7.49
N LYS A 30 -5.85 -22.60 -8.22
CA LYS A 30 -5.39 -22.48 -9.62
C LYS A 30 -6.51 -22.34 -10.64
N GLU A 31 -7.72 -22.83 -10.36
CA GLU A 31 -8.83 -22.77 -11.31
C GLU A 31 -9.56 -21.43 -11.34
N GLU A 32 -9.42 -20.58 -10.31
CA GLU A 32 -10.11 -19.28 -10.26
C GLU A 32 -9.30 -18.09 -10.81
N THR A 33 -8.02 -18.28 -11.20
CA THR A 33 -7.12 -17.13 -11.47
C THR A 33 -6.21 -17.30 -12.68
N PHE A 34 -6.76 -17.43 -13.89
CA PHE A 34 -6.00 -17.01 -15.07
C PHE A 34 -6.90 -16.66 -16.27
N ASN A 35 -7.30 -15.39 -16.37
CA ASN A 35 -7.52 -14.74 -17.66
C ASN A 35 -6.62 -13.49 -17.66
N PRO A 36 -5.52 -13.45 -18.44
CA PRO A 36 -4.64 -12.29 -18.50
C PRO A 36 -5.37 -11.12 -19.17
N LEU A 37 -5.39 -9.97 -18.51
CA LEU A 37 -5.91 -8.73 -19.07
C LEU A 37 -4.98 -8.25 -20.20
N PRO A 38 -5.53 -7.77 -21.34
CA PRO A 38 -4.71 -7.23 -22.42
C PRO A 38 -4.04 -5.92 -21.97
N THR A 39 -2.76 -5.79 -22.32
CA THR A 39 -1.95 -4.58 -22.20
C THR A 39 -2.63 -3.40 -22.91
N GLN A 40 -2.73 -2.25 -22.23
CA GLN A 40 -3.36 -1.06 -22.79
C GLN A 40 -2.33 -0.18 -23.52
N GLU A 41 -2.50 -0.07 -24.84
CA GLU A 41 -2.00 1.07 -25.61
C GLU A 41 -3.08 2.15 -25.78
N SER A 42 -2.59 3.39 -25.89
CA SER A 42 -3.18 4.73 -25.97
C SER A 42 -4.70 4.99 -26.09
N LYS A 43 -5.09 6.07 -25.38
CA LYS A 43 -6.40 6.73 -25.26
C LYS A 43 -7.13 7.03 -26.58
N THR A 44 -8.36 6.55 -26.69
CA THR A 44 -9.48 7.28 -27.31
C THR A 44 -10.60 7.41 -26.28
N ILE A 45 -11.08 8.63 -26.04
CA ILE A 45 -12.21 8.88 -25.14
C ILE A 45 -13.48 8.40 -25.86
N ALA A 46 -13.75 7.10 -25.76
CA ALA A 46 -15.03 6.54 -26.15
C ALA A 46 -16.07 7.01 -25.12
N LYS A 47 -17.22 7.51 -25.58
CA LYS A 47 -18.38 7.85 -24.73
C LYS A 47 -18.75 6.63 -23.88
N THR A 48 -18.26 6.56 -22.64
CA THR A 48 -18.58 5.47 -21.74
C THR A 48 -20.05 5.60 -21.36
N ARG A 49 -20.90 4.70 -21.86
CA ARG A 49 -22.27 4.52 -21.37
C ARG A 49 -22.21 4.44 -19.84
N TYR A 50 -23.05 5.22 -19.16
CA TYR A 50 -23.14 5.18 -17.71
C TYR A 50 -23.32 3.73 -17.24
N ARG A 51 -22.41 3.26 -16.39
CA ARG A 51 -22.50 1.95 -15.75
C ARG A 51 -22.78 2.18 -14.27
N LYS A 52 -23.99 1.82 -13.82
CA LYS A 52 -24.37 1.95 -12.41
C LYS A 52 -23.31 1.26 -11.53
N PRO A 53 -22.77 1.95 -10.51
CA PRO A 53 -21.70 1.40 -9.71
C PRO A 53 -22.20 0.21 -8.89
N ARG A 54 -21.45 -0.88 -8.93
CA ARG A 54 -21.74 -2.16 -8.26
C ARG A 54 -21.04 -2.25 -6.90
N PHE A 55 -21.14 -1.22 -6.07
CA PHE A 55 -20.41 -1.16 -4.78
C PHE A 55 -20.78 -2.34 -3.85
N LEU A 56 -22.07 -2.67 -3.80
CA LEU A 56 -22.61 -3.74 -2.96
C LEU A 56 -22.24 -5.17 -3.44
N ASN A 57 -21.78 -5.32 -4.68
CA ASN A 57 -21.36 -6.61 -5.24
C ASN A 57 -19.84 -6.79 -5.23
N ARG A 58 -19.10 -5.89 -4.59
CA ARG A 58 -17.66 -6.01 -4.34
C ARG A 58 -17.43 -6.58 -2.95
N THR A 59 -18.02 -7.73 -2.65
CA THR A 59 -17.64 -8.49 -1.47
C THR A 59 -16.40 -9.29 -1.81
N LEU A 60 -15.27 -8.91 -1.25
CA LEU A 60 -14.06 -9.73 -1.32
C LEU A 60 -14.26 -10.93 -0.39
N PRO A 61 -13.91 -12.15 -0.81
CA PRO A 61 -13.98 -13.30 0.07
C PRO A 61 -13.06 -13.10 1.28
N GLN A 62 -13.44 -13.68 2.41
CA GLN A 62 -12.63 -13.59 3.61
C GLN A 62 -11.24 -14.21 3.36
N GLY A 63 -10.18 -13.44 3.64
CA GLY A 63 -8.80 -13.85 3.34
C GLY A 63 -8.32 -13.51 1.92
N TRP A 64 -9.09 -12.75 1.14
CA TRP A 64 -8.61 -12.25 -0.16
C TRP A 64 -7.38 -11.38 -0.01
N LEU A 65 -6.32 -11.74 -0.74
CA LEU A 65 -5.12 -10.94 -0.89
C LEU A 65 -5.00 -10.50 -2.35
N ALA A 66 -4.47 -9.30 -2.56
CA ALA A 66 -4.19 -8.81 -3.91
C ALA A 66 -3.21 -9.76 -4.64
N PRO A 67 -3.31 -9.93 -5.97
CA PRO A 67 -2.43 -10.84 -6.72
C PRO A 67 -0.93 -10.61 -6.50
N SER A 68 -0.53 -9.34 -6.32
CA SER A 68 0.86 -8.98 -6.00
C SER A 68 1.32 -9.49 -4.64
N LEU A 69 0.45 -9.46 -3.62
CA LEU A 69 0.73 -10.01 -2.29
C LEU A 69 0.75 -11.54 -2.34
N LEU A 70 -0.20 -12.16 -3.04
CA LEU A 70 -0.24 -13.60 -3.24
C LEU A 70 1.04 -14.11 -3.91
N SER A 71 1.51 -13.44 -4.97
CA SER A 71 2.76 -13.80 -5.64
C SER A 71 3.95 -13.82 -4.67
N ARG A 72 4.05 -12.83 -3.77
CA ARG A 72 5.11 -12.79 -2.74
C ARG A 72 4.98 -13.96 -1.76
N VAL A 73 3.78 -14.24 -1.29
CA VAL A 73 3.51 -15.36 -0.37
C VAL A 73 3.90 -16.69 -1.01
N PHE A 74 3.42 -16.96 -2.22
CA PHE A 74 3.69 -18.23 -2.93
C PHE A 74 5.17 -18.40 -3.28
N ASN A 75 5.88 -17.31 -3.61
CA ASN A 75 7.31 -17.37 -3.84
C ASN A 75 8.06 -17.80 -2.57
N ILE A 76 7.72 -17.21 -1.42
CA ILE A 76 8.34 -17.58 -0.13
C ILE A 76 8.02 -19.04 0.20
N GLU A 77 6.76 -19.45 0.11
CA GLU A 77 6.31 -20.82 0.37
C GLU A 77 7.05 -21.84 -0.49
N THR A 78 7.17 -21.59 -1.79
CA THR A 78 7.89 -22.46 -2.73
C THR A 78 9.36 -22.65 -2.32
N TRP A 79 10.04 -21.60 -1.87
CA TRP A 79 11.43 -21.69 -1.42
C TRP A 79 11.56 -22.42 -0.09
N VAL A 80 10.64 -22.17 0.85
CA VAL A 80 10.59 -22.88 2.13
C VAL A 80 10.40 -24.38 1.91
N GLU A 81 9.45 -24.78 1.06
CA GLU A 81 9.22 -26.18 0.73
C GLU A 81 10.48 -26.84 0.16
N LYS A 82 11.14 -26.18 -0.81
CA LYS A 82 12.38 -26.69 -1.40
C LYS A 82 13.49 -26.85 -0.36
N LEU A 83 13.70 -25.85 0.49
CA LEU A 83 14.75 -25.89 1.52
C LEU A 83 14.49 -27.02 2.54
N CYS A 84 13.23 -27.20 2.95
CA CYS A 84 12.82 -28.30 3.83
C CYS A 84 12.99 -29.67 3.17
N CYS A 85 12.89 -29.77 1.84
CA CYS A 85 13.19 -31.01 1.12
C CYS A 85 14.69 -31.33 1.06
N PHE A 86 15.56 -30.31 0.99
CA PHE A 86 17.01 -30.51 0.90
C PHE A 86 17.71 -30.72 2.24
N ALA A 87 17.15 -30.19 3.34
CA ALA A 87 17.72 -30.33 4.68
C ALA A 87 16.63 -30.35 5.76
N PRO A 88 16.84 -31.05 6.89
CA PRO A 88 15.93 -31.03 8.02
C PRO A 88 15.99 -29.65 8.71
N VAL A 89 15.10 -28.74 8.30
CA VAL A 89 14.97 -27.42 8.90
C VAL A 89 14.29 -27.55 10.27
N LYS A 90 15.02 -27.21 11.34
CA LYS A 90 14.53 -27.31 12.74
C LYS A 90 13.61 -26.16 13.14
N ALA A 91 13.84 -24.96 12.59
CA ALA A 91 13.05 -23.78 12.88
C ALA A 91 13.14 -22.77 11.72
N ILE A 92 12.05 -22.06 11.47
CA ILE A 92 11.98 -20.94 10.53
C ILE A 92 11.63 -19.69 11.34
N SER A 93 12.37 -18.62 11.16
CA SER A 93 12.09 -17.32 11.77
C SER A 93 11.84 -16.29 10.68
N GLN A 94 10.81 -15.46 10.88
CA GLN A 94 10.43 -14.40 9.95
C GLN A 94 10.52 -13.07 10.69
N GLU A 95 11.25 -12.12 10.10
CA GLU A 95 11.23 -10.75 10.57
C GLU A 95 10.06 -10.00 9.93
N LEU A 96 9.09 -9.62 10.76
CA LEU A 96 7.97 -8.77 10.34
C LEU A 96 8.35 -7.31 10.59
N VAL A 97 8.96 -6.67 9.60
CA VAL A 97 9.26 -5.23 9.71
C VAL A 97 7.99 -4.45 9.43
N ARG A 98 7.39 -3.92 10.51
CA ARG A 98 6.32 -2.92 10.41
C ARG A 98 6.99 -1.55 10.34
N PHE A 99 7.14 -1.01 9.14
CA PHE A 99 7.58 0.36 8.96
C PHE A 99 6.43 1.32 9.26
N ASP A 100 6.56 2.03 10.36
CA ASP A 100 5.70 3.15 10.67
C ASP A 100 6.29 4.43 10.07
N MET A 101 5.77 4.84 8.92
CA MET A 101 6.28 6.01 8.22
C MET A 101 6.12 7.32 8.99
N GLN A 102 5.17 7.40 9.94
CA GLN A 102 4.92 8.61 10.71
C GLN A 102 5.93 8.75 11.86
N GLN A 103 6.22 7.65 12.56
CA GLN A 103 7.30 7.62 13.57
C GLN A 103 8.69 7.79 12.95
N MET A 104 8.92 7.33 11.72
CA MET A 104 10.23 7.54 11.06
C MET A 104 10.48 9.00 10.69
N GLU A 105 9.43 9.77 10.39
CA GLU A 105 9.56 11.19 9.99
C GLU A 105 9.67 12.11 11.21
N ASN A 106 8.97 11.78 12.30
CA ASN A 106 9.11 12.49 13.56
C ASN A 106 9.05 11.50 14.74
N PRO A 107 10.22 11.09 15.26
CA PRO A 107 10.33 10.02 16.26
C PRO A 107 9.83 10.41 17.65
N GLU A 108 9.58 11.69 17.91
CA GLU A 108 9.05 12.19 19.19
C GLU A 108 7.51 12.25 19.21
N ILE A 109 6.83 11.99 18.08
CA ILE A 109 5.36 12.02 18.00
C ILE A 109 4.76 10.97 18.95
N SER A 110 3.87 11.41 19.84
CA SER A 110 3.16 10.52 20.76
C SER A 110 1.68 10.89 20.92
N GLY A 111 0.87 9.91 21.33
CA GLY A 111 -0.52 10.13 21.73
C GLY A 111 -1.44 10.65 20.62
N LYS A 112 -2.11 11.78 20.85
CA LYS A 112 -3.12 12.33 19.94
C LYS A 112 -2.51 12.80 18.61
N GLU A 113 -1.31 13.38 18.63
CA GLU A 113 -0.59 13.86 17.45
C GLU A 113 -0.18 12.73 16.49
N TYR A 114 -0.05 11.50 17.02
CA TYR A 114 0.17 10.32 16.20
C TYR A 114 -1.06 9.96 15.37
N GLN A 115 -2.26 10.06 15.94
CA GLN A 115 -3.51 9.76 15.23
C GLN A 115 -4.01 10.96 14.41
N GLN A 116 -3.76 12.16 14.91
CA GLN A 116 -4.14 13.43 14.34
C GLN A 116 -2.95 13.97 13.55
N GLY A 117 -2.82 13.53 12.31
CA GLY A 117 -1.80 14.07 11.39
C GLY A 117 -1.93 15.59 11.22
N THR A 118 -1.00 16.20 10.48
CA THR A 118 -0.86 17.67 10.36
C THR A 118 -2.11 18.43 9.92
N LEU A 119 -3.11 17.73 9.34
CA LEU A 119 -4.35 18.29 8.83
C LEU A 119 -5.59 17.96 9.69
N ALA A 120 -5.43 17.49 10.93
CA ALA A 120 -6.58 17.12 11.75
C ALA A 120 -7.54 18.32 11.93
N GLY A 121 -8.75 18.19 11.38
CA GLY A 121 -9.76 19.26 11.40
C GLY A 121 -9.73 20.24 10.22
N TYR A 122 -8.78 20.10 9.28
CA TYR A 122 -8.66 20.96 8.10
C TYR A 122 -8.90 20.17 6.80
N GLU A 123 -9.58 20.78 5.84
CA GLU A 123 -9.47 20.32 4.46
C GLU A 123 -8.05 20.63 3.93
N THR A 124 -7.40 19.71 3.23
CA THR A 124 -6.04 19.88 2.68
C THR A 124 -5.87 21.20 1.93
N LYS A 125 -6.92 21.63 1.20
CA LYS A 125 -6.93 22.89 0.47
C LYS A 125 -6.91 24.11 1.40
N GLN A 126 -7.69 24.09 2.48
CA GLN A 126 -7.74 25.19 3.44
C GLN A 126 -6.40 25.36 4.16
N TYR A 127 -5.80 24.26 4.61
CA TYR A 127 -4.46 24.29 5.19
C TYR A 127 -3.42 24.87 4.23
N LEU A 128 -3.44 24.46 2.95
CA LEU A 128 -2.49 24.99 1.97
C LEU A 128 -2.74 26.48 1.68
N LEU A 129 -4.00 26.93 1.64
CA LEU A 129 -4.34 28.34 1.47
C LEU A 129 -3.83 29.20 2.62
N GLU A 130 -3.93 28.71 3.85
CA GLU A 130 -3.43 29.40 5.03
C GLU A 130 -1.89 29.37 5.08
N LYS A 131 -1.28 28.20 4.85
CA LYS A 131 0.18 28.03 4.83
C LYS A 131 0.89 28.95 3.83
N TRP A 132 0.30 29.14 2.66
CA TRP A 132 0.89 29.93 1.57
C TRP A 132 0.27 31.33 1.43
N ASN A 133 -0.46 31.81 2.45
CA ASN A 133 -1.11 33.13 2.46
C ASN A 133 -1.95 33.42 1.21
N ARG A 134 -2.62 32.39 0.65
CA ARG A 134 -3.41 32.49 -0.59
C ARG A 134 -2.64 33.07 -1.77
N THR A 135 -1.34 32.75 -1.85
CA THR A 135 -0.46 33.19 -2.92
C THR A 135 0.05 32.01 -3.75
N CYS A 136 0.28 32.23 -5.05
CA CYS A 136 0.97 31.26 -5.89
C CYS A 136 2.45 31.18 -5.49
N VAL A 137 2.95 29.97 -5.25
CA VAL A 137 4.36 29.74 -4.83
C VAL A 137 5.37 30.17 -5.91
N TYR A 138 5.02 30.06 -7.18
CA TYR A 138 5.96 30.30 -8.28
C TYR A 138 5.99 31.75 -8.76
N CYS A 139 4.83 32.38 -8.92
CA CYS A 139 4.74 33.74 -9.47
C CYS A 139 4.29 34.80 -8.46
N GLY A 140 3.94 34.41 -7.23
CA GLY A 140 3.47 35.33 -6.19
C GLY A 140 2.07 35.92 -6.42
N ALA A 141 1.36 35.50 -7.48
CA ALA A 141 0.02 36.02 -7.78
C ALA A 141 -0.96 35.76 -6.63
N GLN A 142 -1.75 36.77 -6.30
CA GLN A 142 -2.82 36.75 -5.30
C GLN A 142 -4.17 36.99 -5.98
N ASN A 143 -5.27 36.59 -5.34
CA ASN A 143 -6.64 36.78 -5.86
C ASN A 143 -6.93 36.12 -7.23
N VAL A 144 -6.17 35.08 -7.57
CA VAL A 144 -6.42 34.24 -8.75
C VAL A 144 -6.89 32.85 -8.33
N PRO A 145 -7.55 32.08 -9.20
CA PRO A 145 -7.84 30.68 -8.93
C PRO A 145 -6.55 29.90 -8.69
N LEU A 146 -6.37 29.42 -7.46
CA LEU A 146 -5.24 28.59 -7.05
C LEU A 146 -5.64 27.11 -6.98
N GLU A 147 -4.81 26.27 -7.58
CA GLU A 147 -4.91 24.82 -7.61
C GLU A 147 -3.85 24.20 -6.70
N ILE A 148 -4.12 22.98 -6.24
CA ILE A 148 -3.15 22.19 -5.50
C ILE A 148 -2.24 21.51 -6.51
N GLU A 149 -0.95 21.84 -6.46
CA GLU A 149 0.09 21.26 -7.31
C GLU A 149 0.99 20.31 -6.50
N HIS A 150 1.54 19.30 -7.16
CA HIS A 150 2.61 18.46 -6.61
C HIS A 150 3.98 19.05 -6.98
N ILE A 151 4.81 19.40 -5.99
CA ILE A 151 6.19 19.90 -6.23
C ILE A 151 6.98 18.89 -7.07
N ILE A 152 6.94 17.62 -6.65
CA ILE A 152 7.40 16.49 -7.45
C ILE A 152 6.16 15.88 -8.13
N PRO A 153 6.06 15.88 -9.46
CA PRO A 153 4.91 15.34 -10.16
C PRO A 153 4.65 13.87 -9.83
N LYS A 154 3.37 13.47 -9.79
CA LYS A 154 2.96 12.07 -9.60
C LYS A 154 3.59 11.12 -10.62
N SER A 155 3.74 11.55 -11.87
CA SER A 155 4.38 10.77 -12.93
C SER A 155 5.84 10.46 -12.66
N LYS A 156 6.52 11.28 -11.84
CA LYS A 156 7.91 11.09 -11.39
C LYS A 156 7.99 10.45 -10.00
N GLY A 157 6.89 9.88 -9.48
CA GLY A 157 6.85 9.23 -8.17
C GLY A 157 6.56 10.17 -7.00
N GLY A 158 6.07 11.39 -7.25
CA GLY A 158 5.67 12.33 -6.21
C GLY A 158 4.60 11.78 -5.27
N SER A 159 4.77 12.02 -3.96
CA SER A 159 3.82 11.59 -2.94
C SER A 159 2.62 12.53 -2.85
N ASN A 160 1.48 12.03 -2.34
CA ASN A 160 0.32 12.86 -1.98
C ASN A 160 0.43 13.48 -0.59
N ARG A 161 1.61 13.45 0.03
CA ARG A 161 1.82 14.05 1.35
C ARG A 161 1.75 15.56 1.23
N VAL A 162 1.26 16.21 2.27
CA VAL A 162 1.15 17.66 2.38
C VAL A 162 2.49 18.38 2.19
N SER A 163 3.59 17.73 2.56
CA SER A 163 4.94 18.21 2.33
C SER A 163 5.30 18.36 0.84
N ASN A 164 4.67 17.57 -0.04
CA ASN A 164 4.86 17.63 -1.50
C ASN A 164 3.75 18.42 -2.21
N LEU A 165 2.85 19.09 -1.49
CA LEU A 165 1.75 19.86 -2.06
C LEU A 165 1.98 21.36 -1.88
N THR A 166 1.71 22.12 -2.95
CA THR A 166 1.80 23.59 -2.98
C THR A 166 0.57 24.20 -3.64
N LEU A 167 0.47 25.54 -3.58
CA LEU A 167 -0.52 26.28 -4.35
C LEU A 167 0.12 26.92 -5.57
N ALA A 168 -0.50 26.70 -6.72
CA ALA A 168 -0.10 27.31 -7.97
C ALA A 168 -1.31 27.87 -8.70
N CYS A 169 -1.10 28.97 -9.43
CA CYS A 169 -2.11 29.42 -10.38
C CYS A 169 -2.15 28.49 -11.59
N VAL A 170 -3.28 28.50 -12.30
CA VAL A 170 -3.50 27.66 -13.51
C VAL A 170 -2.36 27.82 -14.53
N SER A 171 -1.86 29.03 -14.73
CA SER A 171 -0.78 29.30 -15.69
C SER A 171 0.60 28.80 -15.26
N CYS A 172 0.84 28.60 -13.97
CA CYS A 172 2.08 27.99 -13.47
C CYS A 172 1.97 26.46 -13.47
N ASN A 173 0.82 25.91 -13.05
CA ASN A 173 0.58 24.47 -12.96
C ASN A 173 0.53 23.77 -14.34
N GLN A 174 0.22 24.51 -15.40
CA GLN A 174 0.13 23.99 -16.78
C GLN A 174 1.44 24.11 -17.59
N LYS A 175 2.51 24.63 -17.01
CA LYS A 175 3.83 24.70 -17.65
C LYS A 175 4.61 23.40 -17.45
#